data_AF-A0A1B9B9Z6-F1
#
_entry.id   AF-A0A1B9B9Z6-F1
#
_cell.length_a   1.000
_cell.length_b   1.000
_cell.length_c   1.000
_cell.angle_alpha   90.00
_cell.angle_beta   90.00
_cell.angle_gamma   90.00
#
_symmetry.space_group_name_H-M   'P 1'
#
loop_
_entity.id
_entity.type
_entity.pdbx_description
1 polymer ?
#
loop_
_entity_poly.entity_id
_entity_poly.type
_entity_poly.pdbx_seq_one_letter_code
_entity_poly.pdbx_strand_id
1 'polypeptide(L)' 'MSEKQIDHQWVERILQSLEGIEYGSVQIVIHDSQITQIDRLEKQRFSIKKSSNGNTKAGQNSIEADQTY' A
#
# COMPACT_ATOMS: atom_id res chain seq x y z
N MET A 1 -33.12 -27.00 3.79
CA MET A 1 -32.18 -25.96 3.38
C MET A 1 -30.91 -26.16 4.21
N SER A 2 -29.91 -26.85 3.69
CA SER A 2 -28.67 -27.07 4.44
C SER A 2 -27.78 -25.83 4.27
N GLU A 3 -27.60 -25.10 5.37
CA GLU A 3 -26.69 -23.98 5.48
C GLU A 3 -25.28 -24.50 5.19
N LYS A 4 -24.63 -23.98 4.14
CA LYS A 4 -23.24 -24.36 3.82
C LYS A 4 -22.35 -23.87 4.96
N GLN A 5 -21.95 -24.81 5.81
CA GLN A 5 -20.98 -24.54 6.86
C GLN A 5 -19.62 -24.33 6.20
N ILE A 6 -19.20 -23.06 6.08
CA ILE A 6 -17.82 -22.73 5.77
C ILE A 6 -17.00 -23.21 6.97
N ASP A 7 -16.05 -24.12 6.72
CA ASP A 7 -15.19 -24.64 7.76
C ASP A 7 -14.41 -23.48 8.40
N HIS A 8 -14.42 -23.41 9.74
CA HIS A 8 -13.76 -22.37 10.50
C HIS A 8 -12.25 -22.31 10.17
N GLN A 9 -11.67 -23.45 9.82
CA GLN A 9 -10.26 -23.55 9.42
C GLN A 9 -9.94 -22.71 8.18
N TRP A 10 -10.88 -22.55 7.24
CA TRP A 10 -10.65 -21.73 6.05
C TRP A 10 -10.68 -20.25 6.38
N VAL A 11 -11.52 -19.83 7.33
CA VAL A 11 -11.57 -18.45 7.80
C VAL A 11 -10.24 -18.06 8.43
N GLU A 12 -9.69 -18.92 9.29
CA GLU A 12 -8.37 -18.70 9.88
C GLU A 12 -7.26 -18.63 8.83
N ARG A 13 -7.26 -19.52 7.82
CA ARG A 13 -6.29 -19.49 6.72
C ARG A 13 -6.37 -18.20 5.91
N ILE A 14 -7.57 -17.68 5.65
CA ILE A 14 -7.75 -16.41 4.93
C ILE A 14 -7.20 -15.26 5.76
N LEU A 15 -7.49 -15.23 7.06
CA LEU A 15 -6.97 -14.22 7.98
C LEU A 15 -5.43 -14.24 8.02
N GLN A 16 -4.82 -15.41 8.16
CA GLN A 16 -3.36 -15.57 8.11
C GLN A 16 -2.77 -15.15 6.75
N SER A 17 -3.51 -15.38 5.66
CA SER A 17 -3.07 -14.97 4.32
C SER A 17 -3.06 -13.44 4.18
N LEU A 18 -3.96 -12.73 4.85
CA LEU A 18 -3.99 -11.26 4.88
C LEU A 18 -2.97 -10.67 5.86
N GLU A 19 -2.56 -11.43 6.87
CA GLU A 19 -1.60 -10.99 7.88
C GLU A 19 -0.22 -10.68 7.26
N GLY A 20 0.31 -9.50 7.59
CA GLY A 20 1.61 -9.03 7.11
C GLY A 20 1.62 -8.43 5.69
N ILE A 21 0.49 -8.34 5.00
CA ILE A 21 0.41 -7.66 3.71
C ILE A 21 0.14 -6.17 3.92
N GLU A 22 1.12 -5.32 3.62
CA GLU A 22 0.90 -3.86 3.60
C GLU A 22 0.15 -3.41 2.35
N TYR A 23 0.46 -4.00 1.19
CA TYR A 23 -0.25 -3.78 -0.06
C TYR A 23 -0.28 -5.08 -0.86
N GLY A 24 -1.42 -5.41 -1.46
CA GLY A 24 -1.58 -6.68 -2.15
C GLY A 24 -3.03 -7.05 -2.40
N SER A 25 -3.26 -8.32 -2.70
CA SER A 25 -4.58 -8.91 -2.88
C SER A 25 -4.56 -10.39 -2.52
N VAL A 26 -5.64 -10.89 -1.93
CA VAL A 26 -5.89 -12.32 -1.76
C VAL A 26 -7.04 -12.70 -2.67
N GLN A 27 -6.85 -13.72 -3.50
CA GLN A 27 -7.86 -14.26 -4.40
C GLN A 27 -8.24 -15.67 -3.94
N ILE A 28 -9.55 -15.94 -3.84
CA ILE A 28 -10.08 -17.22 -3.38
C ILE A 28 -10.92 -17.81 -4.52
N VAL A 29 -10.67 -19.07 -4.85
CA VAL A 29 -11.42 -19.80 -5.88
C VAL A 29 -12.24 -20.91 -5.24
N ILE A 30 -13.53 -20.91 -5.55
CA ILE A 30 -14.50 -21.86 -5.00
C ILE A 30 -15.04 -22.71 -6.15
N HIS A 31 -14.91 -24.02 -6.02
CA HIS A 31 -15.55 -25.00 -6.90
C HIS A 31 -16.33 -25.98 -6.04
N ASP A 32 -17.52 -26.38 -6.50
CA ASP A 32 -18.38 -27.35 -5.81
C ASP A 32 -18.63 -27.03 -4.33
N SER A 33 -18.77 -25.74 -4.01
CA SER A 33 -18.98 -25.24 -2.63
C SER A 33 -17.79 -25.35 -1.69
N GLN A 34 -16.63 -25.74 -2.20
CA GLN A 34 -15.41 -25.89 -1.44
C GLN A 34 -14.36 -24.91 -1.96
N ILE A 35 -13.58 -24.35 -1.04
CA ILE A 35 -12.42 -23.56 -1.40
C ILE A 35 -11.39 -24.53 -1.97
N THR A 36 -10.97 -24.27 -3.20
CA THR A 36 -10.00 -25.11 -3.92
C THR A 36 -8.64 -24.44 -4.05
N GLN A 37 -8.62 -23.11 -4.06
CA GLN A 37 -7.40 -22.34 -4.21
C GLN A 37 -7.48 -21.02 -3.43
N ILE A 38 -6.35 -20.63 -2.84
CA ILE A 38 -6.13 -19.33 -2.22
C ILE A 38 -4.79 -18.80 -2.73
N ASP A 39 -4.84 -17.73 -3.52
CA ASP A 39 -3.66 -17.05 -4.02
C ASP A 39 -3.42 -15.78 -3.20
N ARG A 40 -2.22 -15.68 -2.61
CA ARG A 40 -1.75 -14.49 -1.90
C ARG A 40 -0.78 -13.73 -2.78
N LEU A 41 -1.10 -12.47 -3.10
CA LEU A 41 -0.23 -11.59 -3.87
C LEU A 41 0.16 -10.37 -3.03
N GLU A 42 1.46 -10.24 -2.77
CA GLU A 42 2.04 -9.11 -2.05
C GLU A 42 2.67 -8.12 -3.03
N LYS A 43 2.47 -6.82 -2.80
CA LYS A 43 3.04 -5.72 -3.57
C LYS A 43 3.88 -4.86 -2.64
N GLN A 44 5.18 -4.82 -2.85
CA GLN A 44 6.04 -3.89 -2.12
C GLN A 44 6.16 -2.57 -2.91
N ARG A 45 5.77 -1.46 -2.29
CA ARG A 45 6.00 -0.13 -2.84
C ARG A 45 7.35 0.38 -2.36
N PHE A 46 8.35 0.29 -3.22
CA PHE A 46 9.61 1.00 -3.00
C PHE A 46 9.36 2.49 -3.19
N SER A 47 9.29 3.23 -2.08
CA SER A 47 9.28 4.70 -2.15
C SER A 47 10.53 5.14 -2.88
N ILE A 48 10.37 5.62 -4.11
CA ILE A 48 11.41 6.37 -4.80
C ILE A 48 11.58 7.62 -3.95
N LYS A 49 12.61 7.65 -3.10
CA LYS A 49 13.00 8.88 -2.42
C LYS A 49 13.15 9.92 -3.52
N LYS A 50 12.20 10.87 -3.61
CA LYS A 50 12.42 12.09 -4.37
C LYS A 50 13.61 12.73 -3.67
N SER A 51 14.79 12.59 -4.26
CA SER A 51 15.94 13.39 -3.89
C SER A 51 15.58 14.82 -4.27
N SER A 52 14.82 15.50 -3.41
CA SER A 52 14.64 16.94 -3.48
C SER A 52 15.90 17.59 -2.92
N ASN A 53 17.05 17.33 -3.56
CA ASN A 53 18.20 18.21 -3.50
C ASN A 53 17.97 19.35 -4.49
N GLY A 54 16.96 20.17 -4.19
CA GLY A 54 16.71 21.45 -4.84
C GLY A 54 17.15 22.57 -3.90
N ASN A 55 18.45 22.67 -3.64
CA ASN A 55 19.05 23.84 -2.99
C ASN A 55 19.01 25.01 -3.99
N THR A 56 17.88 25.69 -4.12
CA THR A 56 17.83 27.04 -4.71
C THR A 56 17.70 28.06 -3.60
N LYS A 57 18.84 28.34 -2.95
CA LYS A 57 19.05 29.62 -2.26
C LYS A 57 19.48 30.64 -3.32
N ALA A 58 18.52 31.38 -3.88
CA ALA A 58 18.81 32.58 -4.67
C ALA A 58 17.64 33.56 -4.52
N GLY A 59 17.93 34.75 -3.98
CA GLY A 59 16.97 35.76 -3.54
C GLY A 59 16.69 35.58 -2.05
N GLN A 60 17.26 36.35 -1.13
CA GLN A 60 17.30 37.80 -1.10
C GLN A 60 18.49 38.22 -0.22
N ASN A 61 19.41 39.02 -0.76
CA ASN A 61 20.23 39.92 0.06
C ASN A 61 20.44 41.22 -0.73
N SER A 62 19.82 42.27 -0.18
CA SER A 62 20.23 43.68 -0.15
C SER A 62 21.27 44.19 -1.16
N ILE A 63 20.87 45.18 -1.97
CA ILE A 63 21.74 46.32 -2.29
C ILE A 63 20.91 47.60 -2.07
N GLU A 64 21.44 48.43 -1.18
CA GLU A 64 20.97 49.77 -0.81
C GLU A 64 21.23 50.78 -1.94
N ALA A 65 20.26 51.66 -2.22
CA ALA A 65 20.37 52.98 -2.87
C ALA A 65 18.93 53.47 -3.10
N ASP A 66 18.47 54.69 -2.85
CA ASP A 66 19.06 55.95 -2.43
C ASP A 66 17.87 56.86 -1.99
N GLN A 67 18.08 57.74 -1.02
CA GLN A 67 17.09 58.71 -0.57
C GLN A 67 17.04 59.89 -1.54
N THR A 68 15.90 60.16 -2.19
CA THR A 68 15.51 61.48 -2.75
C THR A 68 14.06 61.38 -3.23
N TYR A 69 13.08 62.25 -2.95
CA TYR A 69 13.00 63.64 -2.47
C TYR A 69 11.88 63.76 -1.42
#